data_AF-A0A497RQW7-F1
#
_entry.id   AF-A0A497RQW7-F1
#
_cell.length_a   1.000
_cell.length_b   1.000
_cell.length_c   1.000
_cell.angle_alpha   90.00
_cell.angle_beta   90.00
_cell.angle_gamma   90.00
#
_symmetry.space_group_name_H-M   'P 1'
#
loop_
_entity.id
_entity.type
_entity.pdbx_description
1 polymer ?
#
loop_
_entity_poly.entity_id
_entity_poly.type
_entity_poly.pdbx_seq_one_letter_code
_entity_poly.pdbx_strand_id
1 'polypeptide(L)' 'MRIHQKLINAYKETRRILRLTRKPRGSEFNETAKITGLGMIVIGIIGFIIFVIAKISGIY' A
#
# COMPACT_ATOMS: atom_id res chain seq x y z
N MET A 1 23.02 29.35 3.27
CA MET A 1 22.06 29.25 2.15
C MET A 1 22.17 27.94 1.32
N ARG A 2 22.43 26.76 1.92
CA ARG A 2 22.50 25.48 1.16
C ARG A 2 21.24 24.61 1.26
N ILE A 3 20.47 24.76 2.35
CA ILE A 3 19.33 23.88 2.66
C ILE A 3 18.08 24.30 1.88
N HIS A 4 17.79 25.60 1.82
CA HIS A 4 16.61 26.12 1.12
C HIS A 4 16.64 25.76 -0.38
N GLN A 5 17.81 25.88 -1.02
CA GLN A 5 17.98 25.50 -2.43
C GLN A 5 17.83 23.99 -2.65
N LYS A 6 18.34 23.15 -1.74
CA LYS A 6 18.17 21.69 -1.82
C LYS A 6 16.69 21.29 -1.75
N LEU A 7 15.91 21.90 -0.86
CA LEU A 7 14.48 21.60 -0.72
C LEU A 7 13.67 22.03 -1.96
N ILE A 8 13.94 23.22 -2.50
CA ILE A 8 13.27 23.71 -3.71
C ILE A 8 13.59 22.80 -4.90
N ASN A 9 14.85 22.41 -5.04
CA ASN A 9 15.28 21.51 -6.11
C ASN A 9 14.64 20.12 -5.96
N ALA A 10 14.63 19.55 -4.75
CA ALA A 10 14.00 18.25 -4.48
C ALA A 10 12.50 18.29 -4.81
N TYR A 11 11.78 19.33 -4.39
CA TYR A 11 10.36 19.49 -4.72
C TYR A 11 10.13 19.58 -6.23
N LYS A 12 10.97 20.35 -6.94
CA LYS A 12 10.88 20.51 -8.40
C LYS A 12 11.12 19.18 -9.12
N GLU A 13 12.09 18.39 -8.66
CA GLU A 13 12.41 17.06 -9.20
C GLU A 13 11.27 16.06 -8.94
N THR A 14 10.78 15.96 -7.70
CA THR A 14 9.63 15.09 -7.36
C THR A 14 8.41 15.42 -8.21
N ARG A 15 8.10 16.70 -8.41
CA ARG A 15 6.97 17.12 -9.23
C ARG A 15 7.15 16.75 -10.71
N ARG A 16 8.37 16.76 -11.22
CA ARG A 16 8.67 16.29 -12.59
C ARG A 16 8.45 14.79 -12.69
N ILE A 17 8.93 14.01 -11.72
CA ILE A 17 8.77 12.55 -11.69
C ILE A 17 7.28 12.18 -11.66
N LEU A 18 6.48 12.79 -10.80
CA LEU A 18 5.03 12.54 -10.71
C LEU A 18 4.27 12.84 -12.01
N ARG A 19 4.79 13.76 -12.83
CA ARG A 19 4.23 14.06 -14.17
C ARG A 19 4.69 13.11 -15.25
N LEU A 20 5.88 12.52 -15.10
CA LEU A 20 6.43 11.53 -16.02
C LEU A 20 5.82 10.14 -15.81
N THR A 21 5.37 9.82 -14.60
CA THR A 21 4.71 8.56 -14.30
C THR A 21 3.34 8.47 -14.97
N ARG A 22 3.03 7.31 -15.56
CA ARG A 22 1.72 7.02 -16.16
C ARG A 22 0.66 6.91 -15.06
N LYS A 23 -0.36 7.78 -15.11
CA LYS A 23 -1.55 7.63 -14.25
C LYS A 23 -2.26 6.32 -14.61
N PRO A 24 -2.57 5.44 -13.65
CA PRO A 24 -3.25 4.18 -13.92
C PRO A 24 -4.63 4.46 -14.54
N ARG A 25 -5.05 3.63 -15.50
CA ARG A 25 -6.43 3.65 -15.98
C ARG A 25 -7.36 3.04 -14.93
N GLY A 26 -8.63 3.45 -14.92
CA GLY A 26 -9.62 2.93 -13.96
C GLY A 26 -9.77 1.39 -14.02
N SER A 27 -9.60 0.79 -15.20
CA SER A 27 -9.60 -0.67 -15.37
C SER A 27 -8.42 -1.34 -14.67
N GLU A 28 -7.20 -0.82 -14.86
CA GLU A 28 -5.96 -1.34 -14.25
C GLU A 28 -5.99 -1.21 -12.73
N PHE A 29 -6.53 -0.09 -12.23
CA PHE A 29 -6.74 0.12 -10.80
C PHE A 29 -7.71 -0.91 -10.22
N ASN A 30 -8.86 -1.13 -10.87
CA ASN A 30 -9.86 -2.08 -10.39
C ASN A 30 -9.35 -3.53 -10.41
N GLU A 31 -8.57 -3.90 -11.42
CA GLU A 31 -7.96 -5.23 -11.51
C GLU A 31 -6.95 -5.45 -10.37
N THR A 32 -6.06 -4.48 -10.15
CA THR A 32 -5.10 -4.52 -9.03
C THR A 32 -5.83 -4.56 -7.68
N ALA A 33 -6.84 -3.70 -7.49
CA ALA A 33 -7.61 -3.62 -6.26
C ALA A 33 -8.35 -4.92 -5.94
N LYS A 34 -8.89 -5.61 -6.95
CA LYS A 34 -9.54 -6.92 -6.78
C LYS A 34 -8.54 -7.99 -6.30
N ILE A 35 -7.37 -8.05 -6.92
CA ILE A 35 -6.33 -9.03 -6.58
C ILE A 35 -5.79 -8.75 -5.16
N THR A 36 -5.47 -7.49 -4.86
CA THR A 36 -5.00 -7.09 -3.51
C THR A 36 -6.08 -7.33 -2.46
N GLY A 37 -7.35 -7.00 -2.75
CA GLY A 37 -8.47 -7.24 -1.85
C GLY A 37 -8.66 -8.73 -1.55
N LEU A 38 -8.53 -9.59 -2.57
CA LEU A 38 -8.57 -11.04 -2.39
C LEU A 38 -7.44 -11.53 -1.47
N GLY A 39 -6.21 -11.04 -1.68
CA GLY A 39 -5.07 -11.38 -0.83
C GLY A 39 -5.26 -10.94 0.63
N MET A 40 -5.83 -9.74 0.84
CA MET A 40 -6.11 -9.22 2.18
C MET A 40 -7.15 -10.08 2.92
N ILE A 41 -8.18 -10.55 2.22
CA ILE A 41 -9.19 -11.46 2.78
C ILE A 41 -8.55 -12.79 3.19
N VAL A 42 -7.73 -13.38 2.32
CA VAL A 42 -7.07 -14.67 2.61
C VAL A 42 -6.17 -14.58 3.83
N ILE A 43 -5.30 -13.55 3.89
CA ILE A 43 -4.40 -13.35 5.03
C ILE A 43 -5.19 -13.03 6.30
N GLY A 44 -6.25 -12.22 6.19
CA GLY A 44 -7.14 -11.90 7.31
C GLY A 44 -7.84 -13.13 7.89
N ILE A 45 -8.34 -14.02 7.03
CA ILE A 45 -8.98 -15.28 7.46
C ILE A 45 -7.96 -16.19 8.15
N ILE A 46 -6.75 -16.33 7.60
CA ILE A 46 -5.70 -17.15 8.22
C ILE A 46 -5.36 -16.63 9.62
N GLY A 47 -5.13 -15.32 9.76
CA GLY A 47 -4.88 -14.69 11.06
C GLY A 47 -6.06 -14.84 12.02
N PHE A 48 -7.29 -14.73 11.51
CA PHE A 48 -8.50 -14.92 12.30
C PHE A 48 -8.65 -16.37 12.80
N ILE A 49 -8.36 -17.36 11.96
CA ILE A 49 -8.39 -18.78 12.35
C ILE A 49 -7.37 -19.04 13.47
N ILE A 50 -6.15 -18.53 13.33
CA ILE A 50 -5.10 -18.65 14.37
C ILE A 50 -5.57 -18.01 15.67
N PHE A 51 -6.16 -16.82 15.61
CA PHE A 51 -6.71 -16.13 16.78
C PHE A 51 -7.82 -16.93 17.46
N VAL A 52 -8.76 -17.49 16.69
CA VAL A 52 -9.86 -18.30 17.22
C VAL A 52 -9.31 -19.57 17.88
N ILE A 53 -8.36 -20.26 17.25
CA ILE A 53 -7.73 -21.46 17.82
C ILE A 53 -6.98 -21.12 19.11
N ALA A 54 -6.20 -20.03 19.11
CA ALA A 54 -5.47 -19.59 20.30
C ALA A 54 -6.42 -19.27 21.47
N LYS A 55 -7.55 -18.62 21.18
CA LYS A 55 -8.58 -18.29 22.17
C LYS A 55 -9.32 -19.52 22.69
N ILE A 56 -9.66 -20.47 21.82
CA ILE A 56 -10.35 -21.72 22.22
C ILE A 56 -9.41 -22.61 23.04
N SER A 57 -8.12 -22.67 22.69
CA SER A 57 -7.12 -23.49 23.37
C SER A 57 -6.78 -22.99 24.79
N GLY A 58 -7.35 -21.85 25.23
CA GLY A 58 -7.10 -21.29 26.56
C GLY A 58 -5.65 -20.87 26.79
N ILE A 59 -4.89 -20.65 25.71
CA ILE A 59 -3.50 -20.16 25.75
C ILE A 59 -3.48 -18.66 26.09
N TYR A 60 -4.64 -17.99 26.03
CA TYR A 60 -4.93 -16.64 26.53
C TYR A 60 -6.30 -16.58 27.19
#